data_AF-A0A922ZYM1-F1
#
_entry.id   AF-A0A922ZYM1-F1
#
_cell.length_a   1.000
_cell.length_b   1.000
_cell.length_c   1.000
_cell.angle_alpha   90.00
_cell.angle_beta   90.00
_cell.angle_gamma   90.00
#
_symmetry.space_group_name_H-M   'P 1'
#
loop_
_entity.id
_entity.type
_entity.pdbx_description
1 polymer ?
#
loop_
_entity_poly.entity_id
_entity_poly.type
_entity_poly.pdbx_seq_one_letter_code
_entity_poly.pdbx_strand_id
1 'polypeptide(L)'
;MKSRKHFPVPAIIFTLVLAVTASGAEAQSGGLIAGTYRCSSYNVSGGGGSCRTMQPLLLDPDGTYQYSSTRGHWSIQNGKLFLSDSKLWGDGAILGNDTIRFEYDYRGLRHVVTWICREYARADSKDVAPVKARAAAPEVAYVGVSLTLEFGTAVGGLSNFTIVPVEFAVSYTHNVPLPAGAVQGIAWETSSTTVALATNQNNKLMSGKRYVVFLSWPRETIPVTILDLPSTNKDYQATLKATLDGAGVLAQIDQR
;
A
#
# COMPACT_ATOMS: atom_id res chain seq x y z
N MET A 1 -12.93 39.10 79.83
CA MET A 1 -11.51 38.87 79.48
C MET A 1 -11.10 37.49 79.96
N LYS A 2 -11.01 36.51 79.05
CA LYS A 2 -10.52 35.15 79.36
C LYS A 2 -9.84 34.54 78.14
N SER A 3 -8.53 34.40 78.28
CA SER A 3 -7.61 33.37 77.77
C SER A 3 -7.62 33.02 76.27
N ARG A 4 -6.63 33.56 75.55
CA ARG A 4 -6.08 32.99 74.32
C ARG A 4 -5.42 31.64 74.63
N LYS A 5 -5.69 30.62 73.82
CA LYS A 5 -4.80 29.46 73.64
C LYS A 5 -4.45 29.34 72.17
N HIS A 6 -3.21 29.71 71.85
CA HIS A 6 -2.52 29.28 70.64
C HIS A 6 -2.22 27.78 70.77
N PHE A 7 -2.50 27.01 69.72
CA PHE A 7 -1.91 25.70 69.51
C PHE A 7 -1.11 25.71 68.20
N PRO A 8 0.09 25.11 68.18
CA PRO A 8 1.03 25.15 67.07
C PRO A 8 0.66 24.17 65.96
N VAL A 9 1.05 24.56 64.74
CA VAL A 9 1.10 23.76 63.52
C VAL A 9 2.15 22.64 63.65
N PRO A 10 1.92 21.47 63.05
CA PRO A 10 2.99 20.77 62.38
C PRO A 10 2.68 20.62 60.88
N ALA A 11 3.60 21.15 60.08
CA ALA A 11 3.73 20.88 58.66
C ALA A 11 4.03 19.39 58.48
N ILE A 12 3.15 18.66 57.80
CA ILE A 12 3.46 17.30 57.34
C ILE A 12 4.00 17.40 55.93
N ILE A 13 5.22 16.91 55.82
CA ILE A 13 6.11 16.93 54.69
C ILE A 13 5.54 16.13 53.52
N PHE A 14 5.60 16.78 52.38
CA PHE A 14 5.43 16.29 51.02
C PHE A 14 6.46 15.19 50.74
N THR A 15 6.05 13.94 50.57
CA THR A 15 6.84 12.96 49.81
C THR A 15 5.93 11.87 49.25
N LEU A 16 5.39 12.13 48.05
CA LEU A 16 4.84 11.09 47.20
C LEU A 16 5.59 11.14 45.88
N VAL A 17 6.78 10.53 45.85
CA VAL A 17 7.44 10.19 44.57
C VAL A 17 6.78 8.89 44.10
N LEU A 18 5.64 9.01 43.44
CA LEU A 18 5.18 7.96 42.55
C LEU A 18 6.13 7.98 41.36
N ALA A 19 7.03 7.00 41.30
CA ALA A 19 7.75 6.66 40.10
C ALA A 19 6.72 6.18 39.06
N VAL A 20 6.20 7.11 38.25
CA VAL A 20 5.50 6.77 37.02
C VAL A 20 6.57 6.29 36.06
N THR A 21 6.83 4.99 36.10
CA THR A 21 7.41 4.30 34.95
C THR A 21 6.32 4.28 33.88
N ALA A 22 6.27 5.34 33.07
CA ALA A 22 5.54 5.33 31.81
C ALA A 22 6.29 4.41 30.84
N SER A 23 6.28 3.11 31.12
CA SER A 23 6.57 2.07 30.14
C SER A 23 5.27 1.82 29.39
N GLY A 24 4.93 2.79 28.55
CA GLY A 24 3.83 2.73 27.60
C GLY A 24 4.38 2.70 26.19
N ALA A 25 5.31 1.79 25.91
CA ALA A 25 5.48 1.29 24.55
C ALA A 25 4.27 0.39 24.30
N GLU A 26 3.11 1.01 24.04
CA GLU A 26 1.98 0.31 23.44
C GLU A 26 2.52 -0.27 22.13
N ALA A 27 2.72 -1.59 22.14
CA ALA A 27 3.04 -2.35 20.96
C ALA A 27 2.01 -1.96 19.89
N GLN A 28 2.49 -1.25 18.87
CA GLN A 28 1.69 -0.80 17.75
C GLN A 28 1.20 -2.03 16.99
N SER A 29 0.09 -2.61 17.45
CA SER A 29 -0.60 -3.70 16.78
C SER A 29 -1.50 -3.14 15.69
N GLY A 30 -0.93 -2.32 14.82
CA GLY A 30 -1.49 -2.03 13.51
C GLY A 30 -0.54 -2.68 12.51
N GLY A 31 -1.07 -3.48 11.59
CA GLY A 31 -0.30 -4.48 10.85
C GLY A 31 0.91 -3.99 10.03
N LEU A 32 1.29 -2.72 10.06
CA LEU A 32 2.47 -2.15 9.41
C LEU A 32 3.75 -2.44 10.22
N ILE A 33 4.79 -2.94 9.55
CA ILE A 33 6.06 -3.30 10.19
C ILE A 33 7.09 -2.17 10.10
N ALA A 34 7.91 -2.03 11.12
CA ALA A 34 9.08 -1.15 11.10
C ALA A 34 10.10 -1.60 10.03
N GLY A 35 10.77 -0.64 9.41
CA GLY A 35 11.78 -0.90 8.38
C GLY A 35 12.05 0.25 7.43
N THR A 36 12.85 -0.04 6.40
CA THR A 36 13.22 0.89 5.33
C THR A 36 12.23 0.76 4.17
N TYR A 37 11.42 1.79 3.95
CA TYR A 37 10.46 1.90 2.85
C TYR A 37 11.05 2.64 1.65
N ARG A 38 10.91 2.04 0.47
CA ARG A 38 11.29 2.65 -0.81
C ARG A 38 10.06 2.99 -1.62
N CYS A 39 10.09 4.15 -2.28
CA CYS A 39 9.01 4.54 -3.14
C CYS A 39 8.93 3.58 -4.33
N SER A 40 7.75 2.99 -4.54
CA SER A 40 7.46 2.07 -5.63
C SER A 40 6.80 2.78 -6.81
N SER A 41 5.98 3.80 -6.54
CA SER A 41 5.27 4.57 -7.57
C SER A 41 4.94 5.98 -7.08
N TYR A 42 4.98 6.93 -8.01
CA TYR A 42 4.61 8.32 -7.80
C TYR A 42 3.74 8.81 -8.95
N ASN A 43 2.60 9.42 -8.64
CA ASN A 43 1.69 9.99 -9.63
C ASN A 43 1.31 11.42 -9.23
N VAL A 44 1.36 12.34 -10.19
CA VAL A 44 0.94 13.74 -10.04
C VAL A 44 -0.14 14.04 -11.07
N SER A 45 -1.39 14.17 -10.62
CA SER A 45 -2.55 14.52 -11.46
C SER A 45 -2.67 13.68 -12.73
N GLY A 46 -2.44 12.38 -12.61
CA GLY A 46 -2.47 11.42 -13.72
C GLY A 46 -1.11 11.20 -14.40
N GLY A 47 -0.15 12.10 -14.22
CA GLY A 47 1.23 11.94 -14.69
C GLY A 47 2.04 11.02 -13.79
N GLY A 48 2.31 9.79 -14.23
CA GLY A 48 3.16 8.83 -13.53
C GLY A 48 4.65 9.14 -13.67
N GLY A 49 5.43 8.85 -12.64
CA GLY A 49 6.89 9.01 -12.65
C GLY A 49 7.63 7.98 -11.81
N SER A 50 8.90 7.77 -12.12
CA SER A 50 9.81 6.99 -11.28
C SER A 50 10.18 7.81 -10.04
N CYS A 51 9.94 7.27 -8.86
CA CYS A 51 10.43 7.82 -7.60
C CYS A 51 11.67 7.08 -7.07
N ARG A 52 12.42 6.38 -7.94
CA ARG A 52 13.65 5.66 -7.56
C ARG A 52 14.70 6.56 -6.92
N THR A 53 14.71 7.85 -7.25
CA THR A 53 15.63 8.85 -6.70
C THR A 53 15.15 9.45 -5.38
N MET A 54 13.92 9.14 -4.93
CA MET A 54 13.46 9.58 -3.63
C MET A 54 14.22 8.85 -2.52
N GLN A 55 14.50 9.60 -1.45
CA GLN A 55 15.10 9.03 -0.25
C GLN A 55 14.13 8.01 0.39
N PRO A 56 14.63 6.97 1.05
CA PRO A 56 13.77 6.05 1.77
C PRO A 56 13.03 6.73 2.92
N LEU A 57 11.84 6.21 3.24
CA LEU A 57 11.14 6.47 4.49
C LEU A 57 11.55 5.39 5.48
N LEU A 58 12.21 5.77 6.57
CA LEU A 58 12.60 4.86 7.65
C LEU A 58 11.54 4.94 8.73
N LEU A 59 11.00 3.79 9.13
CA LEU A 59 10.14 3.64 10.30
C LEU A 59 10.90 2.77 11.31
N ASP A 60 11.41 3.36 12.37
CA ASP A 60 12.17 2.64 13.39
C ASP A 60 11.23 1.94 14.38
N PRO A 61 11.61 0.76 14.93
CA PRO A 61 10.78 0.03 15.89
C PRO A 61 10.48 0.78 17.18
N ASP A 62 11.28 1.79 17.52
CA ASP A 62 11.09 2.65 18.69
C ASP A 62 10.02 3.74 18.47
N GLY A 63 9.36 3.74 17.32
CA GLY A 63 8.33 4.71 16.97
C GLY A 63 8.88 6.02 16.41
N THR A 64 10.19 6.12 16.12
CA THR A 64 10.76 7.26 15.39
C THR A 64 10.77 7.02 13.88
N TYR A 65 10.70 8.09 13.09
CA TYR A 65 10.80 7.98 11.64
C TYR A 65 11.77 9.01 11.06
N GLN A 66 12.30 8.69 9.89
CA GLN A 66 13.09 9.61 9.09
C GLN A 66 12.66 9.57 7.62
N TYR A 67 12.47 10.75 7.04
CA TYR A 67 12.41 10.92 5.60
C TYR A 67 13.19 12.17 5.21
N SER A 68 14.22 12.00 4.38
CA SER A 68 15.14 13.10 4.05
C SER A 68 15.78 13.70 5.32
N SER A 69 15.72 15.01 5.47
CA SER A 69 16.09 15.75 6.68
C SER A 69 14.99 15.81 7.75
N THR A 70 13.78 15.35 7.45
CA THR A 70 12.66 15.35 8.40
C THR A 70 12.76 14.14 9.31
N ARG A 71 12.63 14.37 10.63
CA ARG A 71 12.55 13.35 11.66
C ARG A 71 11.37 13.64 12.57
N GLY A 72 10.76 12.60 13.10
CA GLY A 72 9.67 12.72 14.06
C GLY A 72 9.27 11.36 14.61
N HIS A 73 8.04 11.26 15.09
CA HIS A 73 7.43 10.02 15.56
C HIS A 73 6.37 9.51 14.59
N TRP A 74 6.29 8.19 14.44
CA TRP A 74 5.23 7.54 13.70
C TRP A 74 4.33 6.75 14.64
N SER A 75 3.05 6.71 14.29
CA SER A 75 2.05 5.92 15.00
C SER A 75 0.98 5.42 14.04
N ILE A 76 0.26 4.39 14.46
CA ILE A 76 -0.90 3.91 13.72
C ILE A 76 -2.14 4.35 14.47
N GLN A 77 -2.98 5.15 13.81
CA GLN A 77 -4.22 5.67 14.36
C GLN A 77 -5.35 5.38 13.37
N ASN A 78 -6.43 4.75 13.84
CA ASN A 78 -7.58 4.40 13.00
C ASN A 78 -7.19 3.61 11.72
N GLY A 79 -6.20 2.72 11.82
CA GLY A 79 -5.71 1.92 10.68
C GLY A 79 -4.90 2.70 9.64
N LYS A 80 -4.48 3.94 9.95
CA LYS A 80 -3.64 4.77 9.10
C LYS A 80 -2.31 5.08 9.78
N LEU A 81 -1.26 5.24 8.99
CA LEU A 81 0.04 5.73 9.43
C LEU A 81 -0.02 7.24 9.63
N PHE A 82 0.34 7.71 10.81
CA PHE A 82 0.52 9.11 11.14
C PHE A 82 2.00 9.42 11.36
N LEU A 83 2.49 10.52 10.79
CA LEU A 83 3.87 11.00 10.90
C LEU A 83 3.87 12.41 11.51
N SER A 84 4.34 12.54 12.76
CA SER A 84 4.15 13.75 13.59
C SER A 84 4.61 15.05 12.93
N ASP A 85 5.76 15.01 12.25
CA ASP A 85 6.45 16.20 11.72
C ASP A 85 6.38 16.29 10.19
N SER A 86 5.54 15.45 9.56
CA SER A 86 5.34 15.48 8.12
C SER A 86 4.49 16.68 7.74
N LYS A 87 5.12 17.67 7.10
CA LYS A 87 4.41 18.83 6.54
C LYS A 87 3.90 18.60 5.12
N LEU A 88 4.42 17.58 4.44
CA LEU A 88 4.14 17.31 3.04
C LEU A 88 3.07 16.23 2.88
N TRP A 89 3.19 15.17 3.67
CA TRP A 89 2.30 14.02 3.59
C TRP A 89 1.26 14.10 4.70
N GLY A 90 0.00 13.85 4.35
CA GLY A 90 -1.05 13.57 5.32
C GLY A 90 -0.97 12.12 5.82
N ASP A 91 -2.08 11.63 6.36
CA ASP A 91 -2.19 10.25 6.84
C ASP A 91 -1.90 9.25 5.70
N GLY A 92 -1.08 8.24 6.00
CA GLY A 92 -0.78 7.14 5.10
C GLY A 92 -1.80 6.01 5.22
N ALA A 93 -2.43 5.62 4.11
CA ALA A 93 -3.24 4.41 4.06
C ALA A 93 -2.32 3.17 4.13
N ILE A 94 -2.61 2.26 5.05
CA ILE A 94 -1.90 0.99 5.19
C ILE A 94 -2.60 -0.03 4.28
N LEU A 95 -1.94 -0.45 3.20
CA LEU A 95 -2.51 -1.39 2.20
C LEU A 95 -2.07 -2.84 2.44
N GLY A 96 -1.23 -3.05 3.46
CA GLY A 96 -0.62 -4.32 3.83
C GLY A 96 0.37 -4.08 4.96
N ASN A 97 1.04 -5.13 5.40
CA ASN A 97 2.04 -5.00 6.46
C ASN A 97 3.33 -4.30 6.03
N ASP A 98 3.57 -4.21 4.74
CA ASP A 98 4.78 -3.68 4.13
C ASP A 98 4.53 -2.51 3.18
N THR A 99 3.28 -2.07 3.03
CA THR A 99 2.87 -1.16 1.95
C THR A 99 2.07 0.01 2.49
N ILE A 100 2.53 1.22 2.19
CA ILE A 100 1.90 2.48 2.60
C ILE A 100 1.59 3.30 1.34
N ARG A 101 0.40 3.91 1.29
CA ARG A 101 0.05 4.91 0.28
C ARG A 101 -0.23 6.26 0.92
N PHE A 102 0.47 7.29 0.48
CA PHE A 102 0.19 8.68 0.82
C PHE A 102 -0.54 9.36 -0.33
N GLU A 103 -1.47 10.21 0.06
CA GLU A 103 -2.38 10.89 -0.83
C GLU A 103 -2.52 12.34 -0.35
N TYR A 104 -1.92 13.29 -1.08
CA TYR A 104 -1.86 14.70 -0.66
C TYR A 104 -1.98 15.66 -1.85
N ASP A 105 -2.41 16.89 -1.58
CA ASP A 105 -2.42 17.96 -2.58
C ASP A 105 -1.22 18.87 -2.37
N TYR A 106 -0.46 19.13 -3.43
CA TYR A 106 0.69 20.03 -3.39
C TYR A 106 0.72 20.88 -4.65
N ARG A 107 0.73 22.21 -4.45
CA ARG A 107 0.64 23.23 -5.52
C ARG A 107 -0.56 23.04 -6.45
N GLY A 108 -1.72 22.69 -5.89
CA GLY A 108 -2.96 22.50 -6.65
C GLY A 108 -3.03 21.22 -7.47
N LEU A 109 -2.04 20.33 -7.35
CA LEU A 109 -1.99 19.03 -8.02
C LEU A 109 -2.18 17.93 -6.98
N ARG A 110 -2.94 16.90 -7.34
CA ARG A 110 -3.13 15.69 -6.53
C ARG A 110 -1.92 14.77 -6.69
N HIS A 111 -1.32 14.35 -5.58
CA HIS A 111 -0.18 13.43 -5.53
C HIS A 111 -0.59 12.11 -4.87
N VAL A 112 -0.18 11.01 -5.49
CA VAL A 112 -0.33 9.66 -4.95
C VAL A 112 1.04 9.01 -4.92
N VAL A 113 1.51 8.61 -3.74
CA VAL A 113 2.84 8.02 -3.55
C VAL A 113 2.68 6.70 -2.81
N THR A 114 3.19 5.62 -3.39
CA THR A 114 3.19 4.31 -2.73
C THR A 114 4.61 3.91 -2.35
N TRP A 115 4.75 3.43 -1.13
CA TRP A 115 5.98 3.02 -0.49
C TRP A 115 5.87 1.55 -0.11
N ILE A 116 6.93 0.79 -0.39
CA ILE A 116 7.03 -0.63 -0.06
C ILE A 116 8.29 -0.84 0.76
N CYS A 117 8.17 -1.53 1.88
CA CYS A 117 9.31 -1.85 2.71
C CYS A 117 10.22 -2.89 2.05
N ARG A 118 11.52 -2.62 2.10
CA ARG A 118 12.59 -3.43 1.49
C ARG A 118 13.42 -4.14 2.54
N GLU A 119 13.55 -3.54 3.72
CA GLU A 119 14.37 -4.04 4.82
C GLU A 119 13.53 -3.93 6.08
N TYR A 120 12.89 -5.03 6.46
CA TYR A 120 12.07 -5.10 7.66
C TYR A 120 12.94 -5.30 8.89
N ALA A 121 12.67 -4.55 9.96
CA ALA A 121 13.17 -4.92 11.27
C ALA A 121 12.40 -6.16 11.74
N ARG A 122 12.94 -7.36 11.48
CA ARG A 122 12.40 -8.58 12.10
C ARG A 122 12.60 -8.43 13.61
N ALA A 123 11.51 -8.37 14.37
CA ALA A 123 11.58 -8.67 15.78
C ALA A 123 12.11 -10.10 15.93
N ASP A 124 13.20 -10.27 16.69
CA ASP A 124 13.80 -11.56 17.02
C ASP A 124 12.72 -12.55 17.46
N SER A 125 12.39 -13.48 16.57
CA SER A 125 11.41 -14.53 16.83
C SER A 125 12.16 -15.70 17.48
N LYS A 126 12.39 -15.62 18.79
CA LYS A 126 12.71 -16.80 19.59
C LYS A 126 11.41 -17.55 19.91
N ASP A 127 11.42 -18.83 19.55
CA ASP A 127 10.60 -19.93 20.04
C ASP A 127 9.08 -19.89 19.81
N VAL A 128 8.64 -20.53 18.72
CA VAL A 128 7.38 -21.29 18.70
C VAL A 128 7.67 -22.68 18.15
N ALA A 129 7.45 -23.69 19.00
CA ALA A 129 7.63 -25.11 18.67
C ALA A 129 6.71 -25.57 17.53
N PRO A 130 7.12 -26.57 16.72
CA PRO A 130 6.39 -26.97 15.53
C PRO A 130 5.13 -27.77 15.90
N VAL A 131 3.96 -27.22 15.56
CA VAL A 131 2.70 -27.97 15.56
C VAL A 131 2.68 -28.90 14.35
N LYS A 132 2.35 -30.16 14.62
CA LYS A 132 2.26 -31.31 13.71
C LYS A 132 1.48 -30.98 12.43
N ALA A 133 2.09 -31.26 11.27
CA ALA A 133 1.61 -30.90 9.94
C ALA A 133 0.22 -31.48 9.62
N ARG A 134 -0.76 -30.58 9.51
CA ARG A 134 -2.01 -30.80 8.78
C ARG A 134 -1.66 -30.72 7.29
N ALA A 135 -2.23 -31.60 6.46
CA ALA A 135 -2.00 -31.62 5.01
C ALA A 135 -2.08 -30.19 4.44
N ALA A 136 -0.98 -29.74 3.84
CA ALA A 136 -0.81 -28.37 3.40
C ALA A 136 -1.88 -28.03 2.37
N ALA A 137 -2.70 -27.02 2.65
CA ALA A 137 -3.44 -26.34 1.60
C ALA A 137 -2.45 -25.92 0.50
N PRO A 138 -2.83 -25.96 -0.78
CA PRO A 138 -1.95 -25.51 -1.85
C PRO A 138 -1.45 -24.11 -1.52
N GLU A 139 -0.13 -23.95 -1.51
CA GLU A 139 0.53 -22.70 -1.21
C GLU A 139 0.02 -21.64 -2.18
N VAL A 140 -0.70 -20.64 -1.67
CA VAL A 140 -1.21 -19.54 -2.49
C VAL A 140 -0.01 -18.70 -2.91
N ALA A 141 0.44 -18.90 -4.15
CA ALA A 141 1.58 -18.19 -4.68
C ALA A 141 1.13 -16.82 -5.23
N TYR A 142 1.81 -15.76 -4.78
CA TYR A 142 1.68 -14.42 -5.33
C TYR A 142 2.80 -14.16 -6.32
N VAL A 143 2.50 -13.54 -7.44
CA VAL A 143 3.47 -13.35 -8.53
C VAL A 143 3.50 -11.91 -9.02
N GLY A 144 4.68 -11.45 -9.43
CA GLY A 144 4.80 -10.25 -10.24
C GLY A 144 4.33 -10.52 -11.66
N VAL A 145 3.72 -9.53 -12.30
CA VAL A 145 3.18 -9.63 -13.66
C VAL A 145 3.70 -8.47 -14.50
N SER A 146 4.37 -8.78 -15.61
CA SER A 146 4.81 -7.81 -16.62
C SER A 146 4.10 -8.09 -17.94
N LEU A 147 3.30 -7.14 -18.43
CA LEU A 147 2.50 -7.32 -19.65
C LEU A 147 2.90 -6.32 -20.72
N THR A 148 2.89 -6.78 -21.97
CA THR A 148 2.84 -5.92 -23.15
C THR A 148 1.46 -6.06 -23.77
N LEU A 149 0.69 -4.99 -23.82
CA LEU A 149 -0.62 -4.95 -24.47
C LEU A 149 -0.46 -4.42 -25.89
N GLU A 150 -0.97 -5.17 -26.87
CA GLU A 150 -0.95 -4.81 -28.28
C GLU A 150 -2.36 -4.46 -28.77
N PHE A 151 -2.54 -3.24 -29.24
CA PHE A 151 -3.79 -2.71 -29.76
C PHE A 151 -3.80 -2.73 -31.30
N GLY A 152 -4.97 -2.95 -31.88
CA GLY A 152 -5.18 -2.80 -33.33
C GLY A 152 -5.28 -1.34 -33.79
N THR A 153 -5.48 -0.41 -32.85
CA THR A 153 -5.63 1.03 -33.09
C THR A 153 -4.70 1.82 -32.19
N ALA A 154 -4.46 3.09 -32.55
CA ALA A 154 -3.67 3.96 -31.70
C ALA A 154 -4.34 4.18 -30.33
N VAL A 155 -3.52 4.19 -29.28
CA VAL A 155 -3.89 4.49 -27.90
C VAL A 155 -3.00 5.61 -27.38
N GLY A 156 -3.55 6.50 -26.56
CA GLY A 156 -2.85 7.68 -26.07
C GLY A 156 -3.54 8.30 -24.86
N GLY A 157 -2.78 9.00 -24.03
CA GLY A 157 -3.31 9.74 -22.87
C GLY A 157 -3.61 8.85 -21.65
N LEU A 158 -3.00 7.66 -21.60
CA LEU A 158 -3.14 6.73 -20.49
C LEU A 158 -2.48 7.27 -19.22
N SER A 159 -3.06 6.95 -18.07
CA SER A 159 -2.57 7.39 -16.76
C SER A 159 -2.18 6.22 -15.85
N ASN A 160 -2.98 5.16 -15.82
CA ASN A 160 -2.77 4.01 -14.95
C ASN A 160 -3.46 2.76 -15.51
N PHE A 161 -3.20 1.62 -14.87
CA PHE A 161 -3.92 0.37 -15.11
C PHE A 161 -4.46 -0.20 -13.79
N THR A 162 -5.51 -1.02 -13.89
CA THR A 162 -5.99 -1.87 -12.80
C THR A 162 -6.17 -3.30 -13.30
N ILE A 163 -5.68 -4.29 -12.57
CA ILE A 163 -5.95 -5.71 -12.85
C ILE A 163 -6.92 -6.18 -11.78
N VAL A 164 -8.13 -6.58 -12.17
CA VAL A 164 -9.24 -6.88 -11.27
C VAL A 164 -9.65 -8.35 -11.42
N PRO A 165 -9.86 -9.11 -10.33
CA PRO A 165 -10.39 -10.46 -10.44
C PRO A 165 -11.71 -10.48 -11.20
N VAL A 166 -11.92 -11.48 -12.06
CA VAL A 166 -13.09 -11.53 -12.96
C VAL A 166 -14.44 -11.41 -12.22
N GLU A 167 -14.52 -11.95 -11.00
CA GLU A 167 -15.72 -11.90 -10.15
C GLU A 167 -16.13 -10.48 -9.74
N PHE A 168 -15.22 -9.50 -9.80
CA PHE A 168 -15.49 -8.09 -9.48
C PHE A 168 -15.49 -7.20 -10.73
N ALA A 169 -14.99 -7.69 -11.87
CA ALA A 169 -14.70 -6.87 -13.05
C ALA A 169 -15.95 -6.18 -13.63
N VAL A 170 -17.10 -6.84 -13.67
CA VAL A 170 -18.35 -6.27 -14.21
C VAL A 170 -18.82 -5.05 -13.40
N SER A 171 -18.52 -5.03 -12.10
CA SER A 171 -18.93 -3.94 -11.19
C SER A 171 -17.87 -2.84 -11.04
N TYR A 172 -16.66 -3.06 -11.56
CA TYR A 172 -15.57 -2.12 -11.40
C TYR A 172 -15.72 -0.93 -12.36
N THR A 173 -15.71 0.28 -11.81
CA THR A 173 -15.82 1.52 -12.57
C THR A 173 -14.75 2.52 -12.15
N HIS A 174 -14.61 3.61 -12.90
CA HIS A 174 -13.55 4.59 -12.68
C HIS A 174 -13.59 5.19 -11.25
N ASN A 175 -12.43 5.23 -10.59
CA ASN A 175 -12.22 5.79 -9.24
C ASN A 175 -12.99 5.13 -8.08
N VAL A 176 -13.56 3.94 -8.26
CA VAL A 176 -14.12 3.19 -7.12
C VAL A 176 -12.99 2.57 -6.28
N PRO A 177 -13.22 2.29 -4.99
CA PRO A 177 -12.28 1.55 -4.17
C PRO A 177 -11.87 0.22 -4.83
N LEU A 178 -10.58 -0.12 -4.76
CA LEU A 178 -10.08 -1.37 -5.34
C LEU A 178 -10.71 -2.58 -4.64
N PRO A 179 -11.34 -3.52 -5.37
CA PRO A 179 -11.85 -4.74 -4.77
C PRO A 179 -10.71 -5.63 -4.29
N ALA A 180 -11.02 -6.58 -3.40
CA ALA A 180 -10.03 -7.51 -2.88
C ALA A 180 -9.33 -8.30 -4.00
N GLY A 181 -8.00 -8.38 -3.94
CA GLY A 181 -7.20 -9.05 -4.96
C GLY A 181 -6.96 -8.25 -6.24
N ALA A 182 -7.55 -7.06 -6.38
CA ALA A 182 -7.21 -6.15 -7.46
C ALA A 182 -5.90 -5.41 -7.19
N VAL A 183 -5.19 -5.08 -8.25
CA VAL A 183 -3.93 -4.34 -8.18
C VAL A 183 -3.96 -3.18 -9.16
N GLN A 184 -3.30 -2.08 -8.81
CA GLN A 184 -3.21 -0.89 -9.63
C GLN A 184 -1.76 -0.51 -9.82
N GLY A 185 -1.42 0.03 -10.99
CA GLY A 185 -0.08 0.51 -11.31
C GLY A 185 -0.08 1.53 -12.43
N ILE A 186 1.11 1.84 -12.95
CA ILE A 186 1.30 2.80 -14.04
C ILE A 186 1.35 2.05 -15.38
N ALA A 187 0.64 2.57 -16.37
CA ALA A 187 0.71 2.10 -17.74
C ALA A 187 1.71 2.96 -18.52
N TRP A 188 2.55 2.34 -19.35
CA TRP A 188 3.53 3.04 -20.18
C TRP A 188 3.24 2.80 -21.65
N GLU A 189 2.93 3.86 -22.40
CA GLU A 189 2.85 3.82 -23.86
C GLU A 189 4.27 3.65 -24.42
N THR A 190 4.57 2.47 -24.98
CA THR A 190 5.89 2.19 -25.60
C THR A 190 5.87 2.46 -27.10
N SER A 191 4.69 2.53 -27.70
CA SER A 191 4.43 2.97 -29.08
C SER A 191 3.00 3.52 -29.16
N SER A 192 2.57 3.98 -30.34
CA SER A 192 1.17 4.38 -30.54
C SER A 192 0.17 3.22 -30.37
N THR A 193 0.59 1.96 -30.47
CA THR A 193 -0.29 0.79 -30.39
C THR A 193 0.14 -0.22 -29.32
N THR A 194 1.07 0.16 -28.45
CA THR A 194 1.64 -0.76 -27.46
C THR A 194 1.75 -0.11 -26.09
N VAL A 195 1.29 -0.83 -25.07
CA VAL A 195 1.31 -0.38 -23.67
C VAL A 195 1.98 -1.43 -22.81
N ALA A 196 3.02 -1.06 -22.07
CA ALA A 196 3.65 -1.91 -21.07
C ALA A 196 3.04 -1.68 -19.68
N LEU A 197 2.78 -2.76 -18.95
CA LEU A 197 2.32 -2.77 -17.57
C LEU A 197 3.27 -3.62 -16.72
N ALA A 198 3.50 -3.24 -15.47
CA ALA A 198 4.32 -4.03 -14.57
C ALA A 198 3.79 -3.96 -13.13
N THR A 199 3.76 -5.13 -12.49
CA THR A 199 3.52 -5.36 -11.06
C THR A 199 4.68 -6.17 -10.51
N ASN A 200 4.71 -6.37 -9.20
CA ASN A 200 5.65 -7.23 -8.50
C ASN A 200 4.91 -8.17 -7.54
N GLN A 201 5.61 -9.13 -6.94
CA GLN A 201 5.02 -10.12 -6.02
C GLN A 201 4.28 -9.49 -4.85
N ASN A 202 4.69 -8.29 -4.41
CA ASN A 202 4.07 -7.59 -3.29
C ASN A 202 2.73 -6.95 -3.68
N ASN A 203 2.41 -6.86 -4.97
CA ASN A 203 1.07 -6.50 -5.41
C ASN A 203 0.05 -7.60 -5.10
N LYS A 204 0.47 -8.82 -4.74
CA LYS A 204 -0.41 -9.91 -4.31
C LYS A 204 -1.42 -10.37 -5.38
N LEU A 205 -1.02 -10.39 -6.65
CA LEU A 205 -1.74 -11.14 -7.68
C LEU A 205 -1.60 -12.64 -7.41
N MET A 206 -2.70 -13.29 -7.05
CA MET A 206 -2.74 -14.73 -6.82
C MET A 206 -2.59 -15.46 -8.16
N SER A 207 -1.65 -16.41 -8.23
CA SER A 207 -1.50 -17.27 -9.40
C SER A 207 -2.67 -18.25 -9.55
N GLY A 208 -2.85 -18.79 -10.76
CA GLY A 208 -3.97 -19.71 -11.06
C GLY A 208 -5.34 -19.03 -11.05
N LYS A 209 -5.38 -17.71 -11.25
CA LYS A 209 -6.60 -16.89 -11.24
C LYS A 209 -6.75 -16.13 -12.55
N ARG A 210 -8.00 -15.76 -12.84
CA ARG A 210 -8.37 -14.99 -14.01
C ARG A 210 -8.66 -13.56 -13.61
N TYR A 211 -8.18 -12.62 -14.42
CA TYR A 211 -8.33 -11.20 -14.18
C TYR A 211 -8.77 -10.48 -15.44
N VAL A 212 -9.37 -9.30 -15.28
CA VAL A 212 -9.58 -8.33 -16.35
C VAL A 212 -8.60 -7.19 -16.14
N VAL A 213 -7.90 -6.84 -17.21
CA VAL A 213 -6.99 -5.71 -17.24
C VAL A 213 -7.75 -4.49 -17.72
N PHE A 214 -7.77 -3.45 -16.90
CA PHE A 214 -8.34 -2.15 -17.20
C PHE A 214 -7.22 -1.14 -17.43
N LEU A 215 -7.41 -0.29 -18.42
CA LEU A 215 -6.62 0.93 -18.60
C LEU A 215 -7.46 2.14 -18.21
N SER A 216 -6.82 3.15 -17.61
CA SER A 216 -7.51 4.37 -17.20
C SER A 216 -6.91 5.61 -17.84
N TRP A 217 -7.82 6.46 -18.28
CA TRP A 217 -7.62 7.85 -18.68
C TRP A 217 -8.13 8.77 -17.57
N PRO A 218 -7.90 10.10 -17.66
CA PRO A 218 -8.32 11.03 -16.61
C PRO A 218 -9.82 11.03 -16.27
N ARG A 219 -10.69 10.50 -17.14
CA ARG A 219 -12.16 10.52 -16.95
C ARG A 219 -12.84 9.16 -17.16
N GLU A 220 -12.08 8.14 -17.51
CA GLU A 220 -12.65 6.84 -17.86
C GLU A 220 -11.68 5.70 -17.56
N THR A 221 -12.25 4.52 -17.37
CA THR A 221 -11.52 3.27 -17.20
C THR A 221 -12.19 2.23 -18.08
N ILE A 222 -11.41 1.59 -18.95
CA ILE A 222 -11.91 0.65 -19.97
C ILE A 222 -11.24 -0.71 -19.74
N PRO A 223 -12.00 -1.81 -19.66
CA PRO A 223 -11.43 -3.16 -19.69
C PRO A 223 -10.89 -3.44 -21.09
N VAL A 224 -9.63 -3.84 -21.20
CA VAL A 224 -8.97 -3.96 -22.50
C VAL A 224 -8.59 -5.39 -22.88
N THR A 225 -8.44 -6.28 -21.90
CA THR A 225 -8.14 -7.70 -22.13
C THR A 225 -8.41 -8.55 -20.89
N ILE A 226 -8.41 -9.86 -21.06
CA ILE A 226 -8.47 -10.86 -19.98
C ILE A 226 -7.06 -11.45 -19.79
N LEU A 227 -6.62 -11.51 -18.53
CA LEU A 227 -5.39 -12.16 -18.10
C LEU A 227 -5.72 -13.49 -17.42
N ASP A 228 -5.44 -14.59 -18.11
CA ASP A 228 -5.44 -15.94 -17.53
C ASP A 228 -4.07 -16.20 -16.89
N LEU A 229 -3.94 -15.95 -15.58
CA LEU A 229 -2.66 -16.08 -14.88
C LEU A 229 -2.44 -17.56 -14.49
N PRO A 230 -1.41 -18.25 -15.04
CA PRO A 230 -1.20 -19.66 -14.74
C PRO A 230 -0.85 -19.89 -13.27
N SER A 231 -1.08 -21.10 -12.76
CA SER A 231 -0.60 -21.51 -11.44
C SER A 231 0.92 -21.61 -11.46
N THR A 232 1.60 -20.64 -10.85
CA THR A 232 3.06 -20.53 -10.81
C THR A 232 3.51 -19.81 -9.55
N ASN A 233 4.75 -20.04 -9.14
CA ASN A 233 5.44 -19.33 -8.05
C ASN A 233 6.54 -18.40 -8.57
N LYS A 234 6.59 -18.18 -9.88
CA LYS A 234 7.52 -17.26 -10.55
C LYS A 234 6.75 -16.08 -11.12
N ASP A 235 7.44 -14.96 -11.27
CA ASP A 235 6.90 -13.81 -11.98
C ASP A 235 6.50 -14.21 -13.41
N TYR A 236 5.38 -13.66 -13.86
CA TYR A 236 4.75 -13.95 -15.13
C TYR A 236 4.98 -12.79 -16.10
N GLN A 237 5.36 -13.12 -17.33
CA GLN A 237 5.52 -12.15 -18.41
C GLN A 237 4.75 -12.63 -19.64
N ALA A 238 3.99 -11.72 -20.27
CA ALA A 238 3.25 -12.05 -21.48
C ALA A 238 2.99 -10.83 -22.37
N THR A 239 2.72 -11.11 -23.64
CA THR A 239 2.14 -10.16 -24.58
C THR A 239 0.69 -10.55 -24.83
N LEU A 240 -0.24 -9.62 -24.66
CA LEU A 240 -1.67 -9.85 -24.81
C LEU A 240 -2.23 -8.94 -25.91
N LYS A 241 -3.16 -9.48 -26.71
CA LYS A 241 -3.99 -8.64 -27.57
C LYS A 241 -4.99 -7.87 -26.71
N ALA A 242 -5.11 -6.58 -26.99
CA ALA A 242 -5.99 -5.67 -26.27
C ALA A 242 -6.88 -4.91 -27.25
N THR A 243 -8.06 -4.53 -26.78
CA THR A 243 -9.06 -3.76 -27.53
C THR A 243 -9.63 -2.65 -26.67
N LEU A 244 -10.16 -1.60 -27.30
CA LEU A 244 -10.92 -0.55 -26.61
C LEU A 244 -12.42 -0.87 -26.54
N ASP A 245 -12.86 -1.97 -27.17
CA ASP A 245 -14.21 -2.51 -27.01
C ASP A 245 -14.35 -3.20 -25.65
N GLY A 246 -14.50 -2.40 -24.60
CA GLY A 246 -14.60 -2.91 -23.24
C GLY A 246 -15.83 -3.79 -23.01
N ALA A 247 -16.94 -3.51 -23.70
CA ALA A 247 -18.13 -4.36 -23.62
C ALA A 247 -17.83 -5.76 -24.20
N GLY A 248 -17.13 -5.83 -25.33
CA GLY A 248 -16.67 -7.08 -25.92
C GLY A 248 -15.70 -7.86 -25.02
N VAL A 249 -14.86 -7.18 -24.24
CA VAL A 249 -13.99 -7.84 -23.25
C VAL A 249 -14.81 -8.42 -22.10
N LEU A 250 -15.73 -7.65 -21.52
CA LEU A 250 -16.55 -8.12 -20.40
C LEU A 250 -17.48 -9.28 -20.80
N ALA A 251 -18.02 -9.26 -22.01
CA ALA A 251 -18.85 -10.36 -22.54
C ALA A 251 -18.10 -11.70 -22.66
N GLN A 252 -16.77 -11.70 -22.71
CA GLN A 252 -15.95 -12.92 -22.78
C GLN A 252 -15.73 -13.58 -21.40
N ILE A 253 -16.11 -12.91 -20.31
CA ILE A 253 -15.97 -13.47 -18.95
C ILE A 253 -16.86 -14.71 -18.81
N ASP A 254 -18.09 -14.66 -19.33
CA ASP A 254 -19.11 -15.71 -19.18
C ASP A 254 -18.96 -16.90 -20.13
N GLN A 255 -18.02 -16.83 -21.09
CA GLN A 255 -17.91 -17.81 -22.18
C GLN A 255 -17.04 -19.04 -21.86
N ARG A 256 -16.53 -19.20 -20.63
CA ARG A 256 -15.64 -20.32 -20.23
C ARG A 256 -15.77 -20.65 -18.75
#